data_AF-A0A9D2QEV5-F1
#
_entry.id   AF-A0A9D2QEV5-F1
#
_cell.length_a   1.000
_cell.length_b   1.000
_cell.length_c   1.000
_cell.angle_alpha   90.00
_cell.angle_beta   90.00
_cell.angle_gamma   90.00
#
_symmetry.space_group_name_H-M   'P 1'
#
loop_
_entity.id
_entity.type
_entity.pdbx_description
1 polymer ?
#
loop_
_entity_poly.entity_id
_entity_poly.type
_entity_poly.pdbx_seq_one_letter_code
_entity_poly.pdbx_strand_id
1 'polypeptide(L)'
;MWIGNRFVISPDAFGAEGPQGPAPILVGGTVTVDGETLDQPLGTRVVSSDGVYSLGVDLPKLPKGEPGDQGEPGSIFSSPDITGGPEDGQILVFDETCGKMHWMDGYLGPKIYNVPSSAFGDWSSGLTGTRHIITAITIPAQQYRYRLDFDGSVEVSSILGQTVDVQVLANDPDSGPMVGVAYGNMEAAGNGRSSLRVKLERMP
;
A
#
# COMPACT_ATOMS: atom_id res chain seq x y z
N MET A 1 -26.06 -53.36 38.28
CA MET A 1 -27.12 -54.32 38.64
C MET A 1 -28.12 -54.41 37.49
N TRP A 2 -28.45 -55.62 37.03
CA TRP A 2 -29.49 -55.82 36.02
C TRP A 2 -30.85 -55.85 36.71
N ILE A 3 -31.77 -54.96 36.31
CA ILE A 3 -33.13 -54.90 36.90
C ILE A 3 -34.20 -55.49 35.97
N GLY A 4 -33.80 -56.36 35.04
CA GLY A 4 -34.71 -57.07 34.12
C GLY A 4 -34.92 -56.39 32.76
N ASN A 5 -34.82 -55.06 32.67
CA ASN A 5 -35.02 -54.33 31.41
C ASN A 5 -33.92 -53.32 31.07
N ARG A 6 -33.01 -53.05 32.00
CA ARG A 6 -31.83 -52.22 31.78
C ARG A 6 -30.74 -52.53 32.79
N PHE A 7 -29.51 -52.18 32.43
CA PHE A 7 -28.42 -52.08 33.39
C PHE A 7 -28.55 -50.76 34.14
N VAL A 8 -28.58 -50.84 35.48
CA VAL A 8 -28.39 -49.68 36.37
C VAL A 8 -26.96 -49.75 36.88
N ILE A 9 -26.16 -48.73 36.52
CA ILE A 9 -24.83 -48.51 37.10
C ILE A 9 -25.07 -47.76 38.40
N SER A 10 -24.90 -48.44 39.54
CA SER A 10 -24.97 -47.84 40.86
C SER A 10 -23.54 -47.82 41.40
N PRO A 11 -22.94 -46.64 41.62
CA PRO A 11 -21.55 -46.53 42.07
C PRO A 11 -21.31 -47.22 43.42
N ASP A 12 -22.34 -47.35 44.26
CA ASP A 12 -22.24 -47.93 45.62
C ASP A 12 -22.89 -49.33 45.77
N ALA A 13 -23.10 -50.10 44.68
CA ALA A 13 -23.79 -51.39 44.78
C ALA A 13 -23.04 -52.46 45.62
N PHE A 14 -21.75 -52.26 45.85
CA PHE A 14 -20.90 -53.10 46.70
C PHE A 14 -20.09 -52.15 47.59
N GLY A 15 -20.26 -52.25 48.91
CA GLY A 15 -19.84 -51.24 49.90
C GLY A 15 -18.34 -51.00 50.09
N ALA A 16 -17.51 -51.39 49.14
CA ALA A 16 -16.11 -50.99 49.03
C ALA A 16 -15.68 -51.14 47.56
N GLU A 17 -14.97 -50.15 47.01
CA GLU A 17 -14.24 -50.35 45.77
C GLU A 17 -13.33 -51.58 45.94
N GLY A 18 -13.44 -52.54 45.03
CA GLY A 18 -12.51 -53.66 45.00
C GLY A 18 -11.08 -53.15 44.86
N PRO A 19 -10.06 -53.91 45.30
CA PRO A 19 -8.68 -53.49 45.13
C PRO A 19 -8.41 -53.18 43.65
N GLN A 20 -7.79 -52.03 43.40
CA GLN A 20 -7.40 -51.63 42.04
C GLN A 20 -6.56 -52.75 41.42
N GLY A 21 -6.90 -53.15 40.18
CA GLY A 21 -6.10 -54.11 39.44
C GLY A 21 -4.66 -53.62 39.25
N PRO A 22 -3.69 -54.52 39.02
CA PRO A 22 -2.32 -54.12 38.74
C PRO A 22 -2.26 -53.17 37.54
N ALA A 23 -1.35 -52.20 37.58
CA ALA A 23 -1.17 -51.26 36.48
C ALA A 23 -0.84 -52.00 35.17
N PRO A 24 -1.42 -51.59 34.03
CA PRO A 24 -1.10 -52.20 32.74
C PRO A 24 0.37 -51.96 32.37
N ILE A 25 0.99 -52.95 31.73
CA ILE A 25 2.36 -52.83 31.20
C ILE A 25 2.26 -52.26 29.80
N LEU A 26 2.86 -51.09 29.58
CA LEU A 26 3.02 -50.50 28.24
C LEU A 26 4.35 -50.97 27.65
N VAL A 27 4.30 -51.54 26.45
CA VAL A 27 5.48 -51.97 25.69
C VAL A 27 5.63 -51.06 24.47
N GLY A 28 6.81 -50.47 24.30
CA GLY A 28 7.08 -49.62 23.13
C GLY A 28 7.07 -50.44 21.83
N GLY A 29 6.38 -49.93 20.81
CA GLY A 29 6.46 -50.44 19.43
C GLY A 29 7.62 -49.82 18.64
N THR A 30 7.79 -50.25 17.40
CA THR A 30 8.69 -49.59 16.44
C THR A 30 7.94 -48.50 15.68
N VAL A 31 8.65 -47.45 15.27
CA VAL A 31 8.14 -46.41 14.38
C VAL A 31 8.93 -46.48 13.08
N THR A 32 8.21 -46.48 11.96
CA THR A 32 8.78 -46.42 10.62
C THR A 32 8.48 -45.08 9.97
N VAL A 33 9.46 -44.53 9.24
CA VAL A 33 9.30 -43.36 8.37
C VAL A 33 9.63 -43.83 6.96
N ASP A 34 8.70 -43.68 6.02
CA ASP A 34 8.83 -44.15 4.64
C ASP A 34 9.20 -45.65 4.50
N GLY A 35 8.76 -46.46 5.47
CA GLY A 35 9.00 -47.92 5.48
C GLY A 35 10.31 -48.34 6.14
N GLU A 36 11.18 -47.41 6.53
CA GLU A 36 12.42 -47.69 7.25
C GLU A 36 12.23 -47.52 8.76
N THR A 37 12.79 -48.45 9.55
CA THR A 37 12.75 -48.34 11.02
C THR A 37 13.80 -47.33 11.45
N LEU A 38 13.41 -46.40 12.33
CA LEU A 38 14.35 -45.45 12.89
C LEU A 38 15.25 -46.16 13.92
N ASP A 39 16.57 -46.11 13.70
CA ASP A 39 17.57 -46.70 14.61
C ASP A 39 17.67 -45.97 15.96
N GLN A 40 17.18 -44.73 16.05
CA GLN A 40 17.24 -43.93 17.26
C GLN A 40 15.97 -44.09 18.11
N PRO A 41 16.09 -44.26 19.44
CA PRO A 41 14.94 -44.30 20.32
C PRO A 41 14.21 -42.95 20.28
N LEU A 42 12.92 -42.98 19.94
CA LEU A 42 12.07 -41.80 19.97
C LEU A 42 11.79 -41.39 21.41
N GLY A 43 11.68 -40.07 21.63
CA GLY A 43 11.15 -39.57 22.89
C GLY A 43 9.73 -40.09 23.09
N THR A 44 9.47 -40.76 24.19
CA THR A 44 8.10 -41.12 24.58
C THR A 44 7.79 -40.42 25.89
N ARG A 45 6.62 -39.79 25.96
CA ARG A 45 6.10 -39.19 27.18
C ARG A 45 4.83 -39.91 27.59
N VAL A 46 4.82 -40.45 28.79
CA VAL A 46 3.62 -41.04 29.40
C VAL A 46 3.19 -40.10 30.52
N VAL A 47 2.01 -39.51 30.39
CA VAL A 47 1.38 -38.72 31.45
C VAL A 47 0.18 -39.50 31.95
N SER A 48 0.10 -39.74 33.26
CA SER A 48 -1.02 -40.41 33.91
C SER A 48 -1.66 -39.48 34.94
N SER A 49 -2.97 -39.32 34.88
CA SER A 49 -3.77 -38.64 35.91
C SER A 49 -5.13 -39.32 36.02
N ASP A 50 -5.52 -39.73 37.22
CA ASP A 50 -6.86 -40.25 37.54
C ASP A 50 -7.36 -41.39 36.64
N GLY A 51 -6.47 -42.35 36.32
CA GLY A 51 -6.81 -43.50 35.49
C GLY A 51 -6.87 -43.23 33.98
N VAL A 52 -6.54 -42.02 33.55
CA VAL A 52 -6.38 -41.65 32.14
C VAL A 52 -4.88 -41.60 31.81
N TYR A 53 -4.48 -42.36 30.79
CA TYR A 53 -3.12 -42.38 30.27
C TYR A 53 -3.05 -41.62 28.95
N SER A 54 -2.17 -40.62 28.87
CA SER A 54 -1.81 -39.95 27.62
C SER A 54 -0.42 -40.37 27.18
N LEU A 55 -0.31 -40.91 25.96
CA LEU A 55 0.95 -41.28 25.33
C LEU A 55 1.28 -40.23 24.26
N GLY A 56 2.40 -39.52 24.44
CA GLY A 56 2.99 -38.68 23.41
C GLY A 56 4.24 -39.34 22.84
N VAL A 57 4.40 -39.28 21.53
CA VAL A 57 5.62 -39.70 20.83
C VAL A 57 6.23 -38.46 20.19
N ASP A 58 7.47 -38.17 20.55
CA ASP A 58 8.25 -37.11 19.94
C ASP A 58 8.87 -37.66 18.66
N LEU A 59 8.27 -37.29 17.53
CA LEU A 59 8.80 -37.61 16.21
C LEU A 59 10.04 -36.73 15.95
N PRO A 60 11.08 -37.28 15.29
CA PRO A 60 12.22 -36.48 14.89
C PRO A 60 11.75 -35.44 13.86
N LYS A 61 12.55 -34.39 13.66
CA LYS A 61 12.31 -33.44 12.59
C LYS A 61 12.39 -34.21 11.26
N LEU A 62 11.24 -34.43 10.63
CA LEU A 62 11.18 -35.06 9.32
C LEU A 62 11.97 -34.21 8.33
N PRO A 63 12.66 -34.84 7.36
CA PRO A 63 13.30 -34.10 6.29
C PRO A 63 12.27 -33.18 5.63
N LYS A 64 12.68 -31.96 5.31
CA LYS A 64 11.83 -31.05 4.52
C LYS A 64 11.64 -31.72 3.17
N GLY A 65 10.39 -31.91 2.74
CA GLY A 65 10.11 -32.41 1.41
C GLY A 65 10.78 -31.55 0.34
N GLU A 66 11.09 -32.15 -0.80
CA GLU A 66 11.58 -31.41 -1.96
C GLU A 66 10.59 -30.28 -2.30
N PRO A 67 11.07 -29.09 -2.72
CA PRO A 67 10.20 -28.08 -3.30
C PRO A 67 9.34 -28.70 -4.40
N GLY A 68 8.05 -28.35 -4.44
CA GLY A 68 7.19 -28.76 -5.55
C GLY A 68 7.70 -28.19 -6.88
N ASP A 69 7.36 -28.88 -7.97
CA ASP A 69 7.72 -28.43 -9.31
C ASP A 69 7.21 -27.01 -9.58
N GLN A 70 8.02 -26.21 -10.27
CA GLN A 70 7.58 -24.90 -10.75
C GLN A 70 6.41 -25.11 -11.72
N GLY A 71 5.30 -24.41 -11.48
CA GLY A 71 4.16 -24.44 -12.42
C GLY A 71 4.55 -23.91 -13.80
N GLU A 72 3.80 -24.33 -14.82
CA GLU A 72 3.97 -23.85 -16.19
C GLU A 72 3.87 -22.32 -16.27
N PRO A 73 4.61 -21.66 -17.18
CA PRO A 73 4.47 -20.22 -17.41
C PRO A 73 3.03 -19.84 -17.79
N GLY A 74 2.38 -19.04 -16.96
CA GLY A 74 1.05 -18.49 -17.20
C GLY A 74 1.09 -17.08 -17.78
N SER A 75 0.13 -16.75 -18.64
CA SER A 75 -0.07 -15.37 -19.08
C SER A 75 -0.72 -14.55 -17.97
N ILE A 76 -0.24 -13.32 -17.77
CA ILE A 76 -0.85 -12.37 -16.83
C ILE A 76 -2.33 -12.10 -17.18
N PHE A 77 -2.68 -12.10 -18.47
CA PHE A 77 -4.05 -11.87 -18.93
C PHE A 77 -5.02 -13.02 -18.63
N SER A 78 -4.50 -14.22 -18.33
CA SER A 78 -5.30 -15.39 -17.93
C SER A 78 -5.37 -15.57 -16.42
N SER A 79 -4.74 -14.68 -15.64
CA SER A 79 -4.77 -14.79 -14.19
C SER A 79 -6.19 -14.54 -13.65
N PRO A 80 -6.70 -15.36 -12.73
CA PRO A 80 -8.00 -15.12 -12.07
C PRO A 80 -8.02 -13.83 -11.21
N ASP A 81 -6.83 -13.30 -10.89
CA ASP A 81 -6.64 -12.08 -10.11
C ASP A 81 -6.70 -10.81 -10.94
N ILE A 82 -6.84 -10.93 -12.27
CA ILE A 82 -6.87 -9.80 -13.20
C ILE A 82 -8.20 -9.79 -13.95
N THR A 83 -8.79 -8.61 -14.07
CA THR A 83 -10.05 -8.42 -14.79
C THR A 83 -9.81 -7.54 -16.02
N GLY A 84 -10.22 -8.02 -17.20
CA GLY A 84 -10.10 -7.27 -18.46
C GLY A 84 -8.69 -7.22 -19.05
N GLY A 85 -8.51 -6.38 -20.08
CA GLY A 85 -7.23 -6.12 -20.74
C GLY A 85 -6.85 -4.64 -20.65
N PRO A 86 -5.55 -4.31 -20.83
CA PRO A 86 -5.09 -2.93 -20.76
C PRO A 86 -5.52 -2.13 -21.99
N GLU A 87 -5.91 -0.88 -21.76
CA GLU A 87 -5.88 0.17 -22.78
C GLU A 87 -4.49 0.83 -22.84
N ASP A 88 -4.23 1.58 -23.91
CA ASP A 88 -2.95 2.28 -24.04
C ASP A 88 -2.76 3.29 -22.90
N GLY A 89 -1.54 3.32 -22.34
CA GLY A 89 -1.22 4.15 -21.18
C GLY A 89 -1.68 3.60 -19.83
N GLN A 90 -2.33 2.44 -19.77
CA GLN A 90 -2.71 1.82 -18.49
C GLN A 90 -1.60 0.97 -17.88
N ILE A 91 -1.59 0.93 -16.56
CA ILE A 91 -0.73 0.07 -15.74
C ILE A 91 -1.58 -0.80 -14.83
N LEU A 92 -1.06 -1.96 -14.47
CA LEU A 92 -1.74 -2.85 -13.55
C LEU A 92 -1.46 -2.42 -12.10
N VAL A 93 -2.53 -2.15 -11.33
CA VAL A 93 -2.46 -1.70 -9.94
C VAL A 93 -3.33 -2.60 -9.07
N PHE A 94 -2.87 -2.93 -7.86
CA PHE A 94 -3.69 -3.65 -6.89
C PHE A 94 -4.77 -2.73 -6.32
N ASP A 95 -6.03 -3.12 -6.45
CA ASP A 95 -7.18 -2.44 -5.85
C ASP A 95 -7.60 -3.18 -4.58
N GLU A 96 -7.38 -2.55 -3.44
CA GLU A 96 -7.70 -3.10 -2.11
C GLU A 96 -9.20 -3.36 -1.92
N THR A 97 -10.06 -2.62 -2.63
CA THR A 97 -11.52 -2.74 -2.48
C THR A 97 -12.03 -4.06 -3.05
N CYS A 98 -11.50 -4.47 -4.20
CA CYS A 98 -11.89 -5.71 -4.88
C CYS A 98 -10.93 -6.87 -4.59
N GLY A 99 -9.76 -6.59 -3.98
CA GLY A 99 -8.72 -7.58 -3.72
C GLY A 99 -8.11 -8.14 -5.00
N LYS A 100 -8.14 -7.39 -6.10
CA LYS A 100 -7.69 -7.81 -7.42
C LYS A 100 -6.79 -6.77 -8.08
N MET A 101 -6.09 -7.18 -9.12
CA MET A 101 -5.30 -6.32 -9.97
C MET A 101 -6.19 -5.72 -11.07
N HIS A 102 -6.20 -4.39 -11.17
CA HIS A 102 -7.01 -3.62 -12.12
C HIS A 102 -6.12 -2.79 -13.04
N TRP A 103 -6.52 -2.67 -14.31
CA TRP A 103 -5.90 -1.73 -15.23
C TRP A 103 -6.37 -0.32 -14.90
N MET A 104 -5.43 0.54 -14.56
CA MET A 104 -5.68 1.95 -14.23
C MET A 104 -4.80 2.82 -15.11
N ASP A 105 -5.26 4.03 -15.40
CA ASP A 105 -4.45 5.01 -16.15
C ASP A 105 -3.11 5.21 -15.45
N GLY A 106 -2.04 4.90 -16.18
CA GLY A 106 -0.69 5.04 -15.68
C GLY A 106 -0.37 6.50 -15.40
N TYR A 107 0.29 6.75 -14.28
CA TYR A 107 0.94 8.03 -14.07
C TYR A 107 2.11 8.15 -15.04
N LEU A 108 1.88 8.81 -16.19
CA LEU A 108 2.88 9.05 -17.22
C LEU A 108 3.92 10.15 -16.85
N GLY A 109 3.98 10.54 -15.58
CA GLY A 109 4.87 11.59 -15.11
C GLY A 109 4.17 12.94 -14.92
N PRO A 110 4.94 13.97 -14.51
CA PRO A 110 4.42 15.33 -14.33
C PRO A 110 3.84 15.86 -15.65
N LYS A 111 2.63 16.39 -15.61
CA LYS A 111 2.04 17.10 -16.75
C LYS A 111 2.66 18.49 -16.84
N ILE A 112 3.24 18.82 -17.99
CA ILE A 112 3.80 20.15 -18.27
C ILE A 112 2.76 20.95 -19.04
N TYR A 113 2.38 22.10 -18.50
CA TYR A 113 1.48 23.05 -19.16
C TYR A 113 2.31 24.21 -19.69
N ASN A 114 2.40 24.31 -21.02
CA ASN A 114 3.11 25.42 -21.66
C ASN A 114 2.15 26.57 -21.93
N VAL A 115 2.47 27.76 -21.41
CA VAL A 115 1.70 28.99 -21.67
C VAL A 115 2.40 29.74 -22.79
N PRO A 116 1.83 29.79 -24.00
CA PRO A 116 2.47 30.49 -25.11
C PRO A 116 2.52 31.98 -24.82
N SER A 117 3.51 32.68 -25.40
CA SER A 117 3.64 34.14 -25.25
C SER A 117 2.39 34.90 -25.72
N SER A 118 1.63 34.34 -26.68
CA SER A 118 0.37 34.91 -27.16
C SER A 118 -0.77 34.88 -26.13
N ALA A 119 -0.64 34.13 -25.04
CA ALA A 119 -1.60 34.12 -23.93
C ALA A 119 -1.34 35.23 -22.91
N PHE A 120 -0.29 36.04 -23.10
CA PHE A 120 0.01 37.22 -22.31
C PHE A 120 -0.47 38.46 -23.05
N GLY A 121 -1.24 39.30 -22.36
CA GLY A 121 -1.65 40.60 -22.88
C GLY A 121 -0.61 41.68 -22.60
N ASP A 122 -0.63 42.75 -23.39
CA ASP A 122 0.06 44.00 -23.06
C ASP A 122 -0.80 44.80 -22.09
N TRP A 123 -0.26 45.14 -20.93
CA TRP A 123 -0.97 45.87 -19.89
C TRP A 123 -0.22 47.15 -19.54
N SER A 124 -0.97 48.24 -19.35
CA SER A 124 -0.44 49.47 -18.79
C SER A 124 -1.30 49.89 -17.61
N SER A 125 -0.64 50.33 -16.53
CA SER A 125 -1.32 50.78 -15.33
C SER A 125 -0.73 52.10 -14.87
N GLY A 126 -1.60 53.03 -14.49
CA GLY A 126 -1.18 54.27 -13.84
C GLY A 126 -0.75 54.03 -12.38
N LEU A 127 -0.28 55.08 -11.71
CA LEU A 127 0.18 55.07 -10.32
C LEU A 127 -0.86 54.59 -9.29
N THR A 128 -2.13 54.55 -9.66
CA THR A 128 -3.26 54.18 -8.79
C THR A 128 -3.83 52.80 -9.09
N GLY A 129 -3.33 52.09 -10.11
CA GLY A 129 -3.81 50.74 -10.41
C GLY A 129 -3.17 49.73 -9.47
N THR A 130 -3.98 48.85 -8.89
CA THR A 130 -3.56 47.96 -7.80
C THR A 130 -3.20 46.56 -8.29
N ARG A 131 -3.78 46.07 -9.39
CA ARG A 131 -3.55 44.71 -9.89
C ARG A 131 -4.12 44.49 -11.30
N HIS A 132 -3.42 43.68 -12.12
CA HIS A 132 -3.94 43.16 -13.40
C HIS A 132 -3.67 41.65 -13.51
N ILE A 133 -4.57 40.92 -14.14
CA ILE A 133 -4.38 39.50 -14.47
C ILE A 133 -3.73 39.44 -15.86
N ILE A 134 -2.43 39.14 -15.89
CA ILE A 134 -1.65 39.14 -17.14
C ILE A 134 -1.90 37.89 -18.00
N THR A 135 -2.20 36.76 -17.35
CA THR A 135 -2.58 35.49 -17.98
C THR A 135 -3.27 34.58 -16.96
N ALA A 136 -4.04 33.59 -17.42
CA ALA A 136 -4.65 32.56 -16.59
C ALA A 136 -4.65 31.23 -17.34
N ILE A 137 -4.40 30.14 -16.60
CA ILE A 137 -4.48 28.78 -17.13
C ILE A 137 -5.42 27.93 -16.29
N THR A 138 -6.23 27.11 -16.95
CA THR A 138 -7.08 26.13 -16.28
C THR A 138 -6.39 24.78 -16.32
N ILE A 139 -6.00 24.28 -15.14
CA ILE A 139 -5.47 22.93 -14.99
C ILE A 139 -6.66 21.99 -14.76
N PRO A 140 -6.87 20.96 -15.61
CA PRO A 140 -7.92 19.97 -15.40
C PRO A 140 -7.79 19.28 -14.04
N ALA A 141 -8.91 18.82 -13.50
CA ALA A 141 -8.92 18.03 -12.27
C ALA A 141 -7.97 16.82 -12.40
N GLN A 142 -7.05 16.66 -11.45
CA GLN A 142 -6.17 15.50 -11.37
C GLN A 142 -6.74 14.49 -10.37
N GLN A 143 -6.61 13.21 -10.67
CA GLN A 143 -7.07 12.11 -9.81
C GLN A 143 -6.18 11.90 -8.57
N TYR A 144 -5.06 12.60 -8.49
CA TYR A 144 -4.09 12.49 -7.42
C TYR A 144 -3.74 13.88 -6.89
N ARG A 145 -3.22 13.92 -5.66
CA ARG A 145 -2.70 15.14 -5.07
C ARG A 145 -1.46 15.59 -5.84
N TYR A 146 -1.43 16.85 -6.25
CA TYR A 146 -0.30 17.44 -6.95
C TYR A 146 0.18 18.71 -6.25
N ARG A 147 1.42 19.10 -6.54
CA ARG A 147 1.97 20.41 -6.23
C ARG A 147 2.03 21.20 -7.53
N LEU A 148 1.97 22.53 -7.45
CA LEU A 148 2.19 23.42 -8.58
C LEU A 148 3.63 23.92 -8.58
N ASP A 149 4.20 24.04 -9.76
CA ASP A 149 5.43 24.75 -10.02
C ASP A 149 5.34 25.46 -11.37
N PHE A 150 6.07 26.56 -11.43
CA PHE A 150 6.10 27.56 -12.47
C PHE A 150 7.57 27.87 -12.79
N ASP A 151 7.95 27.73 -14.05
CA ASP A 151 9.18 28.29 -14.61
C ASP A 151 8.80 29.29 -15.70
N GLY A 152 9.37 30.48 -15.65
CA GLY A 152 9.11 31.52 -16.63
C GLY A 152 9.79 32.83 -16.33
N SER A 153 9.70 33.76 -17.27
CA SER A 153 10.14 35.15 -17.08
C SER A 153 9.10 36.10 -17.64
N VAL A 154 8.87 37.19 -16.94
CA VAL A 154 8.08 38.33 -17.42
C VAL A 154 9.04 39.50 -17.58
N GLU A 155 8.98 40.17 -18.72
CA GLU A 155 9.68 41.42 -18.93
C GLU A 155 8.82 42.56 -18.40
N VAL A 156 9.44 43.45 -17.63
CA VAL A 156 8.73 44.56 -17.01
C VAL A 156 9.47 45.85 -17.32
N SER A 157 8.72 46.83 -17.79
CA SER A 157 9.19 48.21 -17.94
C SER A 157 8.36 49.12 -17.05
N SER A 158 9.03 49.96 -16.26
CA SER A 158 8.40 50.91 -15.34
C SER A 158 9.23 52.20 -15.29
N ILE A 159 8.62 53.28 -14.80
CA ILE A 159 9.35 54.50 -14.53
C ILE A 159 10.13 54.37 -13.21
N LEU A 160 11.17 55.21 -13.04
CA LEU A 160 11.95 55.27 -11.80
C LEU A 160 11.04 55.48 -10.58
N GLY A 161 11.32 54.72 -9.51
CA GLY A 161 10.56 54.79 -8.26
C GLY A 161 9.27 53.95 -8.23
N GLN A 162 8.99 53.18 -9.28
CA GLN A 162 7.95 52.16 -9.26
C GLN A 162 8.52 50.76 -8.98
N THR A 163 7.71 49.95 -8.31
CA THR A 163 7.96 48.51 -8.11
C THR A 163 6.83 47.76 -8.79
N VAL A 164 7.20 46.71 -9.52
CA VAL A 164 6.23 45.83 -10.16
C VAL A 164 6.54 44.41 -9.71
N ASP A 165 5.56 43.82 -9.06
CA ASP A 165 5.65 42.44 -8.58
C ASP A 165 4.74 41.55 -9.41
N VAL A 166 5.24 40.37 -9.76
CA VAL A 166 4.45 39.35 -10.44
C VAL A 166 4.10 38.29 -9.43
N GLN A 167 2.81 38.03 -9.27
CA GLN A 167 2.27 37.02 -8.35
C GLN A 167 1.60 35.91 -9.14
N VAL A 168 1.78 34.67 -8.67
CA VAL A 168 1.05 33.51 -9.16
C VAL A 168 0.09 33.07 -8.07
N LEU A 169 -1.22 33.10 -8.37
CA LEU A 169 -2.27 32.60 -7.50
C LEU A 169 -2.80 31.26 -8.01
N ALA A 170 -3.23 30.40 -7.09
CA ALA A 170 -3.92 29.15 -7.41
C ALA A 170 -5.42 29.27 -7.14
N ASN A 171 -6.23 28.50 -7.87
CA ASN A 171 -7.70 28.37 -7.76
C ASN A 171 -8.53 29.60 -8.14
N ASP A 172 -8.12 30.80 -7.70
CA ASP A 172 -8.84 32.05 -7.95
C ASP A 172 -7.84 33.17 -8.27
N PRO A 173 -7.99 33.88 -9.41
CA PRO A 173 -7.01 34.86 -9.86
C PRO A 173 -7.03 36.18 -9.08
N ASP A 174 -8.08 36.44 -8.28
CA ASP A 174 -8.25 37.68 -7.53
C ASP A 174 -7.92 37.52 -6.04
N SER A 175 -8.21 36.35 -5.48
CA SER A 175 -8.21 36.08 -4.03
C SER A 175 -7.61 34.73 -3.64
N GLY A 176 -7.17 33.94 -4.62
CA GLY A 176 -6.58 32.63 -4.38
C GLY A 176 -5.28 32.67 -3.57
N PRO A 177 -4.86 31.55 -2.98
CA PRO A 177 -3.58 31.46 -2.28
C PRO A 177 -2.41 31.75 -3.24
N MET A 178 -1.47 32.56 -2.77
CA MET A 178 -0.24 32.86 -3.51
C MET A 178 0.70 31.65 -3.47
N VAL A 179 1.06 31.15 -4.65
CA VAL A 179 1.91 29.97 -4.84
C VAL A 179 3.28 30.29 -5.44
N GLY A 180 3.46 31.53 -5.92
CA GLY A 180 4.74 32.05 -6.41
C GLY A 180 4.74 33.57 -6.47
N VAL A 181 5.92 34.17 -6.34
CA VAL A 181 6.12 35.62 -6.47
C VAL A 181 7.49 35.90 -7.08
N ALA A 182 7.55 36.88 -7.98
CA ALA A 182 8.77 37.45 -8.51
C ALA A 182 8.73 38.96 -8.31
N TYR A 183 9.79 39.51 -7.72
CA TYR A 183 9.92 40.93 -7.46
C TYR A 183 10.70 41.58 -8.61
N GLY A 184 10.20 42.71 -9.11
CA GLY A 184 10.88 43.55 -10.08
C GLY A 184 11.36 44.84 -9.43
N ASN A 185 12.67 44.97 -9.20
CA ASN A 185 13.30 46.21 -8.75
C ASN A 185 14.05 46.87 -9.92
N MET A 186 13.69 48.13 -10.23
CA MET A 186 14.47 48.96 -11.15
C MET A 186 15.33 49.94 -10.34
N GLU A 187 16.65 49.71 -10.35
CA GLU A 187 17.62 50.59 -9.67
C GLU A 187 18.08 51.78 -10.54
N ALA A 188 17.80 51.77 -11.85
CA ALA A 188 18.07 52.86 -12.77
C ALA A 188 17.13 52.78 -13.99
N ALA A 189 16.82 53.90 -14.66
CA ALA A 189 15.92 53.94 -15.81
C ALA A 189 16.40 52.95 -16.91
N GLY A 190 15.63 51.90 -17.17
CA GLY A 190 15.96 50.83 -18.13
C GLY A 190 15.01 49.63 -18.01
N ASN A 191 15.04 48.72 -18.98
CA ASN A 191 14.22 47.49 -18.95
C ASN A 191 14.73 46.52 -17.88
N GLY A 192 13.85 46.08 -16.99
CA GLY A 192 14.14 45.05 -15.98
C GLY A 192 13.63 43.68 -16.42
N ARG A 193 14.38 42.61 -16.14
CA ARG A 193 13.94 41.24 -16.39
C ARG A 193 13.82 40.49 -15.07
N SER A 194 12.62 40.04 -14.73
CA SER A 194 12.38 39.18 -13.57
C SER A 194 12.22 37.73 -14.03
N SER A 195 13.04 36.82 -13.48
CA SER A 195 12.95 35.39 -13.73
C SER A 195 12.39 34.66 -12.52
N LEU A 196 11.38 33.82 -12.73
CA LEU A 196 10.80 32.93 -11.73
C LEU A 196 11.19 31.50 -12.07
N ARG A 197 11.90 30.82 -11.16
CA ARG A 197 12.13 29.37 -11.24
C ARG A 197 11.51 28.70 -10.02
N VAL A 198 10.64 27.74 -10.26
CA VAL A 198 10.13 26.82 -9.24
C VAL A 198 10.36 25.38 -9.78
N LYS A 199 10.06 24.29 -9.03
CA LYS A 199 10.14 22.89 -9.52
C LYS A 199 8.97 22.01 -9.01
N LEU A 200 8.42 21.15 -9.87
CA LEU A 200 7.21 20.32 -9.71
C LEU A 200 7.65 18.94 -9.22
N GLU A 201 7.28 18.60 -8.00
CA GLU A 201 7.55 17.29 -7.43
C GLU A 201 6.27 16.69 -6.84
N ARG A 202 6.07 15.39 -7.11
CA ARG A 202 5.01 14.59 -6.48
C ARG A 202 5.25 14.57 -4.98
N MET A 203 4.21 14.86 -4.19
CA MET A 203 4.27 14.59 -2.76
C MET A 203 3.99 13.10 -2.52
N PRO A 204 4.78 12.42 -1.67
CA PRO A 204 4.58 11.02 -1.32
C PRO A 204 3.23 10.79 -0.64
#